data_AF-D4H3W7-F1
#
_entry.id   AF-D4H3W7-F1
#
_cell.length_a   1.000
_cell.length_b   1.000
_cell.length_c   1.000
_cell.angle_alpha   90.00
_cell.angle_beta   90.00
_cell.angle_gamma   90.00
#
_symmetry.space_group_name_H-M   'P 1'
#
loop_
_entity.id
_entity.type
_entity.pdbx_description
1 polymer ?
#
loop_
_entity_poly.entity_id
_entity_poly.type
_entity_poly.pdbx_seq_one_letter_code
_entity_poly.pdbx_strand_id
1 'polypeptide(L)'
;MKNKIIYSAITFVLVFLITLWLTLPYSKIVAGALKNAERQAKIDIRYSEQKSGPLSTTFSDVAVNEIPVGDVKISYSPFRLITGSVGYKTAGAVNLKGKLSSGRVTAKGTVSSGLINNLTDKVSFNGDVLLDMDASLKDGTMSMEASADKASIDTPMGPMAFEKITAAAQKEKNKITLTKLASEDSMKLDLKGEIRVNNRTPEKSVVSITGTFDLMGQTKKLVLQGRADNITPSIR
;
A
#
# COMPACT_ATOMS: atom_id res chain seq x y z
N MET A 1 0.66 38.24 -44.29
CA MET A 1 2.02 37.77 -43.90
C MET A 1 2.20 37.60 -42.40
N LYS A 2 1.79 38.56 -41.55
CA LYS A 2 1.89 38.45 -40.07
C LYS A 2 1.30 37.17 -39.48
N ASN A 3 0.12 36.74 -39.92
CA ASN A 3 -0.51 35.52 -39.40
C ASN A 3 0.28 34.25 -39.73
N LYS A 4 0.92 34.17 -40.91
CA LYS A 4 1.77 33.02 -41.28
C LYS A 4 3.01 32.93 -40.40
N ILE A 5 3.62 34.07 -40.04
CA ILE A 5 4.78 34.13 -39.13
C ILE A 5 4.37 33.68 -37.72
N ILE A 6 3.20 34.11 -37.23
CA ILE A 6 2.67 33.70 -35.93
C ILE A 6 2.38 32.20 -35.89
N TYR A 7 1.72 31.65 -36.92
CA TYR A 7 1.46 30.20 -36.99
C TYR A 7 2.77 29.40 -37.07
N SER A 8 3.73 29.81 -37.90
CA SER A 8 5.04 29.14 -37.98
C SER A 8 5.82 29.21 -36.67
N ALA A 9 5.76 30.33 -35.95
CA ALA A 9 6.39 30.47 -34.63
C ALA A 9 5.72 29.56 -33.58
N ILE A 10 4.39 29.49 -33.56
CA ILE A 10 3.64 28.58 -32.67
C ILE A 10 3.96 27.12 -32.98
N THR A 11 3.96 26.73 -34.26
CA THR A 11 4.30 25.37 -34.68
C THR A 11 5.74 25.02 -34.31
N PHE A 12 6.70 25.93 -34.53
CA PHE A 12 8.08 25.72 -34.12
C PHE A 12 8.21 25.52 -32.61
N VAL A 13 7.57 26.36 -31.79
CA VAL A 13 7.58 26.22 -30.33
C VAL A 13 6.95 24.88 -29.90
N LEU A 14 5.82 24.48 -30.49
CA LEU A 14 5.18 23.20 -30.18
C LEU A 14 6.08 22.01 -30.55
N VAL A 15 6.66 22.00 -31.75
CA VAL A 15 7.55 20.92 -32.21
C VAL A 15 8.83 20.90 -31.39
N PHE A 16 9.40 22.06 -31.06
CA PHE A 16 10.57 22.17 -30.20
C PHE A 16 10.28 21.62 -28.79
N LEU A 17 9.15 21.98 -28.18
CA LEU A 17 8.74 21.46 -26.88
C LEU A 17 8.49 19.95 -26.91
N ILE A 18 7.86 19.43 -27.97
CA ILE A 18 7.64 17.98 -28.16
C ILE A 18 9.00 17.26 -28.32
N THR A 19 9.90 17.81 -29.14
CA THR A 19 11.22 17.22 -29.41
C THR A 19 12.09 17.23 -28.15
N LEU A 20 12.16 18.39 -27.47
CA LEU A 20 12.88 18.53 -26.21
C LEU A 20 12.38 17.52 -25.19
N TRP A 21 11.06 17.36 -25.08
CA TRP A 21 10.44 16.36 -24.22
C TRP A 21 10.85 14.95 -24.62
N LEU A 22 10.68 14.54 -25.88
CA LEU A 22 11.08 13.20 -26.36
C LEU A 22 12.56 12.88 -26.13
N THR A 23 13.43 13.88 -26.12
CA THR A 23 14.88 13.72 -25.90
C THR A 23 15.31 13.74 -24.42
N LEU A 24 14.38 13.93 -23.47
CA LEU A 24 14.74 13.95 -22.05
C LEU A 24 15.26 12.59 -21.57
N PRO A 25 16.30 12.57 -20.71
CA PRO A 25 16.80 11.33 -20.11
C PRO A 25 15.88 10.88 -18.97
N TYR A 26 14.65 10.47 -19.28
CA TYR A 26 13.62 10.09 -18.32
C TYR A 26 14.09 9.03 -17.34
N SER A 27 14.91 8.09 -17.80
CA SER A 27 15.47 7.03 -16.96
C SER A 27 16.28 7.57 -15.78
N LYS A 28 17.16 8.56 -16.03
CA LYS A 28 18.00 9.21 -15.01
C LYS A 28 17.17 10.02 -14.02
N ILE A 29 16.16 10.75 -14.50
CA ILE A 29 15.28 11.56 -13.66
C ILE A 29 14.52 10.67 -12.68
N VAL A 30 13.93 9.60 -13.18
CA VAL A 30 13.14 8.67 -12.38
C VAL A 30 14.01 7.89 -11.40
N ALA A 31 15.20 7.43 -11.82
CA ALA A 31 16.15 6.77 -10.91
C ALA A 31 16.61 7.70 -9.77
N GLY A 32 16.85 8.97 -10.05
CA GLY A 32 17.18 9.98 -9.03
C GLY A 32 16.04 10.20 -8.02
N ALA A 33 14.79 10.27 -8.51
CA ALA A 33 13.62 10.39 -7.66
C ALA A 33 13.42 9.15 -6.77
N LEU A 34 13.59 7.95 -7.34
CA LEU A 34 13.47 6.68 -6.61
C LEU A 34 14.50 6.58 -5.48
N LYS A 35 15.77 6.87 -5.78
CA LYS A 35 16.85 6.87 -4.79
C LYS A 35 16.63 7.87 -3.65
N ASN A 36 16.02 9.02 -3.95
CA ASN A 36 15.64 9.99 -2.93
C ASN A 36 14.49 9.46 -2.06
N ALA A 37 13.50 8.81 -2.65
CA ALA A 37 12.40 8.19 -1.93
C ALA A 37 12.88 7.07 -0.99
N GLU A 38 13.76 6.18 -1.47
CA GLU A 38 14.41 5.14 -0.65
C GLU A 38 15.11 5.72 0.58
N ARG A 39 15.91 6.78 0.39
CA ARG A 39 16.64 7.46 1.48
C ARG A 39 15.70 8.11 2.50
N GLN A 40 14.62 8.73 2.03
CA GLN A 40 13.66 9.41 2.92
C GLN A 40 12.79 8.42 3.69
N ALA A 41 12.31 7.37 3.01
CA ALA A 41 11.43 6.37 3.60
C ALA A 41 12.18 5.24 4.33
N LYS A 42 13.52 5.15 4.18
CA LYS A 42 14.36 4.08 4.71
C LYS A 42 13.89 2.69 4.28
N ILE A 43 13.58 2.57 3.00
CA ILE A 43 13.17 1.31 2.35
C ILE A 43 14.19 0.96 1.26
N ASP A 44 14.44 -0.33 1.07
CA ASP A 44 15.22 -0.88 -0.04
C ASP A 44 14.27 -1.25 -1.17
N ILE A 45 14.42 -0.67 -2.36
CA ILE A 45 13.61 -1.01 -3.54
C ILE A 45 14.51 -1.64 -4.60
N ARG A 46 14.29 -2.92 -4.87
CA ARG A 46 14.99 -3.67 -5.92
C ARG A 46 14.09 -3.87 -7.13
N TYR A 47 14.67 -3.85 -8.33
CA TYR A 47 13.98 -4.12 -9.59
C TYR A 47 14.98 -4.67 -10.62
N SER A 48 14.49 -5.49 -11.55
CA SER A 48 15.32 -6.13 -12.58
C SER A 48 15.55 -5.22 -13.79
N GLU A 49 14.51 -4.50 -14.21
CA GLU A 49 14.53 -3.65 -15.40
C GLU A 49 13.76 -2.34 -15.17
N GLN A 50 14.25 -1.26 -15.77
CA GLN A 50 13.56 0.04 -15.84
C GLN A 50 13.38 0.47 -17.29
N LYS A 51 12.12 0.53 -17.75
CA LYS A 51 11.73 1.05 -19.06
C LYS A 51 11.04 2.41 -18.90
N SER A 52 11.80 3.48 -19.10
CA SER A 52 11.30 4.86 -19.03
C SER A 52 11.00 5.42 -20.42
N GLY A 53 9.78 5.90 -20.61
CA GLY A 53 9.35 6.62 -21.80
C GLY A 53 8.74 7.98 -21.45
N PRO A 54 8.25 8.71 -22.46
CA PRO A 54 7.81 10.08 -22.26
C PRO A 54 6.48 10.17 -21.48
N LEU A 55 5.65 9.12 -21.50
CA LEU A 55 4.35 9.08 -20.81
C LEU A 55 4.28 8.08 -19.64
N SER A 56 5.29 7.24 -19.48
CA SER A 56 5.30 6.26 -18.40
C SER A 56 6.68 5.72 -18.13
N THR A 57 6.90 5.31 -16.89
CA THR A 57 8.01 4.43 -16.54
C THR A 57 7.46 3.14 -15.98
N THR A 58 8.01 2.01 -16.44
CA THR A 58 7.70 0.68 -15.92
C THR A 58 8.95 0.11 -15.26
N PHE A 59 8.81 -0.40 -14.06
CA PHE A 59 9.80 -1.18 -13.34
C PHE A 59 9.33 -2.63 -13.31
N SER A 60 10.22 -3.57 -13.64
CA SER A 60 9.91 -5.00 -13.62
C SER A 60 10.49 -5.68 -12.39
N ASP A 61 9.79 -6.71 -11.91
CA ASP A 61 10.16 -7.53 -10.76
C ASP A 61 10.51 -6.69 -9.50
N VAL A 62 9.67 -5.72 -9.18
CA VAL A 62 9.90 -4.84 -8.04
C VAL A 62 9.74 -5.62 -6.73
N ALA A 63 10.71 -5.48 -5.84
CA ALA A 63 10.65 -5.94 -4.46
C ALA A 63 10.97 -4.78 -3.50
N VAL A 64 10.23 -4.69 -2.39
CA VAL A 64 10.43 -3.66 -1.35
C VAL A 64 10.78 -4.37 -0.05
N ASN A 65 11.98 -4.11 0.50
CA ASN A 65 12.50 -4.81 1.69
C ASN A 65 12.34 -6.34 1.57
N GLU A 66 12.73 -6.91 0.42
CA GLU A 66 12.63 -8.35 0.10
C GLU A 66 11.20 -8.88 -0.14
N ILE A 67 10.17 -8.05 0.02
CA ILE A 67 8.78 -8.44 -0.28
C ILE A 67 8.52 -8.23 -1.78
N PRO A 68 8.18 -9.29 -2.55
CA PRO A 68 7.90 -9.16 -3.97
C PRO A 68 6.56 -8.42 -4.20
N VAL A 69 6.62 -7.36 -5.00
CA VAL A 69 5.45 -6.56 -5.41
C VAL A 69 5.00 -6.95 -6.82
N GLY A 70 5.97 -7.14 -7.73
CA GLY A 70 5.75 -7.40 -9.15
C GLY A 70 6.08 -6.17 -10.01
N ASP A 71 5.43 -6.04 -11.16
CA ASP A 71 5.68 -4.95 -12.09
C ASP A 71 5.00 -3.65 -11.62
N VAL A 72 5.70 -2.52 -11.67
CA VAL A 72 5.18 -1.21 -11.28
C VAL A 72 5.23 -0.26 -12.47
N LYS A 73 4.06 0.17 -12.93
CA LYS A 73 3.91 1.18 -13.99
C LYS A 73 3.46 2.51 -13.42
N ILE A 74 4.30 3.52 -13.54
CA ILE A 74 3.98 4.92 -13.24
C ILE A 74 3.64 5.63 -14.54
N SER A 75 2.42 6.15 -14.64
CA SER A 75 1.91 6.87 -15.81
C SER A 75 1.82 8.37 -15.53
N TYR A 76 2.43 9.16 -16.41
CA TYR A 76 2.49 10.61 -16.32
C TYR A 76 2.23 11.27 -17.69
N SER A 77 1.93 12.55 -17.67
CA SER A 77 1.92 13.41 -18.86
C SER A 77 2.56 14.74 -18.48
N PRO A 78 3.02 15.57 -19.43
CA PRO A 78 3.63 16.86 -19.13
C PRO A 78 2.73 17.72 -18.24
N PHE A 79 1.45 17.81 -18.61
CA PHE A 79 0.44 18.54 -17.85
C PHE A 79 0.23 17.95 -16.44
N ARG A 80 0.28 16.62 -16.32
CA ARG A 80 0.16 15.89 -15.05
C ARG A 80 1.36 16.07 -14.13
N LEU A 81 2.57 16.17 -14.68
CA LEU A 81 3.77 16.47 -13.89
C LEU A 81 3.71 17.90 -13.36
N ILE A 82 3.30 18.87 -14.19
CA ILE A 82 3.11 20.28 -13.77
C ILE A 82 2.03 20.40 -12.68
N THR A 83 0.91 19.68 -12.83
CA THR A 83 -0.17 19.66 -11.84
C THR A 83 0.09 18.72 -10.65
N GLY A 84 1.25 18.05 -10.59
CA GLY A 84 1.63 17.16 -9.49
C GLY A 84 0.76 15.92 -9.34
N SER A 85 0.19 15.41 -10.44
CA SER A 85 -0.78 14.32 -10.48
C SER A 85 -0.29 13.14 -11.33
N VAL A 86 0.25 12.09 -10.73
CA VAL A 86 0.70 10.87 -11.44
C VAL A 86 -0.20 9.67 -11.11
N GLY A 87 -0.43 8.81 -12.10
CA GLY A 87 -1.13 7.53 -11.89
C GLY A 87 -0.11 6.42 -11.70
N TYR A 88 -0.44 5.39 -10.91
CA TYR A 88 0.38 4.20 -10.83
C TYR A 88 -0.49 2.94 -10.87
N LYS A 89 0.11 1.85 -11.34
CA LYS A 89 -0.47 0.51 -11.35
C LYS A 89 0.62 -0.49 -11.00
N THR A 90 0.32 -1.47 -10.16
CA THR A 90 1.16 -2.63 -9.93
C THR A 90 0.50 -3.88 -10.49
N ALA A 91 1.29 -4.87 -10.91
CA ALA A 91 0.82 -6.15 -11.43
C ALA A 91 1.71 -7.29 -10.91
N GLY A 92 1.13 -8.30 -10.27
CA GLY A 92 1.86 -9.43 -9.69
C GLY A 92 1.25 -9.88 -8.37
N ALA A 93 2.08 -10.07 -7.35
CA ALA A 93 1.65 -10.44 -6.00
C ALA A 93 0.84 -9.31 -5.33
N VAL A 94 1.07 -8.06 -5.75
CA VAL A 94 0.32 -6.88 -5.32
C VAL A 94 -0.24 -6.20 -6.58
N ASN A 95 -1.57 -6.18 -6.73
CA ASN A 95 -2.28 -5.61 -7.87
C ASN A 95 -3.05 -4.35 -7.45
N LEU A 96 -2.36 -3.21 -7.35
CA LEU A 96 -2.93 -1.94 -6.95
C LEU A 96 -3.04 -1.00 -8.14
N LYS A 97 -4.08 -0.17 -8.16
CA LYS A 97 -4.21 0.97 -9.06
C LYS A 97 -4.49 2.21 -8.24
N GLY A 98 -3.78 3.29 -8.55
CA GLY A 98 -3.87 4.49 -7.73
C GLY A 98 -3.41 5.76 -8.41
N LYS A 99 -3.49 6.84 -7.64
CA LYS A 99 -3.10 8.18 -8.07
C LYS A 99 -2.37 8.89 -6.93
N LEU A 100 -1.27 9.55 -7.25
CA LEU A 100 -0.64 10.56 -6.40
C LEU A 100 -1.05 11.92 -6.96
N SER A 101 -1.72 12.76 -6.19
CA SER A 101 -2.15 14.10 -6.58
C SER A 101 -2.06 15.05 -5.40
N SER A 102 -1.37 16.18 -5.57
CA SER A 102 -1.33 17.25 -4.55
C SER A 102 -0.91 16.77 -3.15
N GLY A 103 0.02 15.81 -3.08
CA GLY A 103 0.46 15.22 -1.81
C GLY A 103 -0.48 14.17 -1.21
N ARG A 104 -1.52 13.73 -1.94
CA ARG A 104 -2.42 12.64 -1.54
C ARG A 104 -2.22 11.42 -2.43
N VAL A 105 -2.08 10.25 -1.84
CA VAL A 105 -1.96 8.95 -2.52
C VAL A 105 -3.25 8.18 -2.30
N THR A 106 -3.92 7.76 -3.38
CA THR A 106 -5.02 6.80 -3.32
C THR A 106 -4.59 5.51 -3.99
N ALA A 107 -5.03 4.37 -3.46
CA ALA A 107 -4.78 3.03 -4.01
C ALA A 107 -6.01 2.15 -3.81
N LYS A 108 -6.35 1.37 -4.81
CA LYS A 108 -7.35 0.31 -4.70
C LYS A 108 -6.88 -0.91 -5.47
N GLY A 109 -7.10 -2.10 -4.91
CA GLY A 109 -6.75 -3.33 -5.61
C GLY A 109 -6.72 -4.55 -4.71
N THR A 110 -5.90 -5.53 -5.08
CA THR A 110 -5.77 -6.79 -4.36
C THR A 110 -4.32 -7.10 -3.99
N VAL A 111 -4.16 -7.88 -2.93
CA VAL A 111 -2.91 -8.53 -2.55
C VAL A 111 -3.14 -10.03 -2.55
N SER A 112 -2.24 -10.77 -3.18
CA SER A 112 -2.33 -12.23 -3.27
C SER A 112 -2.25 -12.86 -1.88
N SER A 113 -3.15 -13.79 -1.59
CA SER A 113 -3.08 -14.58 -0.36
C SER A 113 -1.76 -15.32 -0.22
N GLY A 114 -1.16 -15.79 -1.31
CA GLY A 114 0.13 -16.47 -1.29
C GLY A 114 1.24 -15.60 -0.70
N LEU A 115 1.23 -14.29 -1.00
CA LEU A 115 2.18 -13.36 -0.40
C LEU A 115 1.94 -13.20 1.10
N ILE A 116 0.68 -13.04 1.51
CA ILE A 116 0.33 -12.79 2.91
C ILE A 116 0.57 -14.04 3.77
N ASN A 117 0.22 -15.21 3.26
CA ASN A 117 0.43 -16.49 3.93
C ASN A 117 1.92 -16.79 4.12
N ASN A 118 2.78 -16.37 3.20
CA ASN A 118 4.24 -16.48 3.36
C ASN A 118 4.82 -15.54 4.42
N LEU A 119 4.09 -14.49 4.83
CA LEU A 119 4.53 -13.56 5.88
C LEU A 119 4.14 -14.02 7.29
N THR A 120 3.22 -14.99 7.41
CA THR A 120 2.74 -15.48 8.71
C THR A 120 2.24 -16.92 8.65
N ASP A 121 2.80 -17.78 9.48
CA ASP A 121 2.37 -19.18 9.59
C ASP A 121 1.05 -19.34 10.38
N LYS A 122 0.55 -18.27 10.99
CA LYS A 122 -0.62 -18.32 11.90
C LYS A 122 -1.95 -17.97 11.25
N VAL A 123 -1.90 -17.38 10.06
CA VAL A 123 -3.10 -16.91 9.34
C VAL A 123 -2.98 -17.36 7.91
N SER A 124 -4.00 -18.05 7.43
CA SER A 124 -4.12 -18.42 6.03
C SER A 124 -5.33 -17.73 5.41
N PHE A 125 -5.14 -17.17 4.22
CA PHE A 125 -6.19 -16.59 3.39
C PHE A 125 -6.42 -17.50 2.19
N ASN A 126 -7.69 -17.82 1.91
CA ASN A 126 -8.12 -18.61 0.77
C ASN A 126 -8.84 -17.71 -0.24
N GLY A 127 -8.11 -16.72 -0.73
CA GLY A 127 -8.60 -15.68 -1.64
C GLY A 127 -7.75 -14.41 -1.51
N ASP A 128 -7.68 -13.63 -2.57
CA ASP A 128 -6.98 -12.35 -2.56
C ASP A 128 -7.61 -11.38 -1.55
N VAL A 129 -6.76 -10.60 -0.88
CA VAL A 129 -7.20 -9.55 0.04
C VAL A 129 -7.43 -8.27 -0.74
N LEU A 130 -8.66 -7.78 -0.72
CA LEU A 130 -9.02 -6.48 -1.28
C LEU A 130 -8.49 -5.38 -0.35
N LEU A 131 -7.89 -4.35 -0.93
CA LEU A 131 -7.36 -3.19 -0.23
C LEU A 131 -7.85 -1.89 -0.86
N ASP A 132 -8.26 -0.96 -0.02
CA ASP A 132 -8.52 0.44 -0.34
C ASP A 132 -7.66 1.31 0.60
N MET A 133 -6.90 2.24 0.04
CA MET A 133 -5.94 3.06 0.78
C MET A 133 -6.02 4.51 0.34
N ASP A 134 -5.97 5.42 1.30
CA ASP A 134 -5.83 6.85 1.09
C ASP A 134 -4.80 7.39 2.07
N ALA A 135 -3.80 8.14 1.60
CA ALA A 135 -2.75 8.73 2.43
C ALA A 135 -2.49 10.20 2.09
N SER A 136 -2.42 11.06 3.10
CA SER A 136 -1.92 12.43 2.99
C SER A 136 -0.44 12.47 3.38
N LEU A 137 0.42 12.73 2.39
CA LEU A 137 1.86 12.92 2.61
C LEU A 137 2.16 14.20 3.40
N LYS A 138 1.30 15.21 3.30
CA LYS A 138 1.47 16.50 4.01
C LYS A 138 1.22 16.34 5.51
N ASP A 139 0.15 15.63 5.86
CA ASP A 139 -0.28 15.47 7.24
C ASP A 139 0.33 14.19 7.87
N GLY A 140 0.97 13.34 7.04
CA GLY A 140 1.53 12.06 7.47
C GLY A 140 0.46 11.06 7.92
N THR A 141 -0.76 11.21 7.39
CA THR A 141 -1.92 10.38 7.73
C THR A 141 -2.19 9.35 6.63
N MET A 142 -2.75 8.21 7.00
CA MET A 142 -3.18 7.17 6.08
C MET A 142 -4.42 6.48 6.64
N SER A 143 -5.41 6.20 5.80
CA SER A 143 -6.52 5.30 6.07
C SER A 143 -6.42 4.10 5.14
N MET A 144 -6.69 2.92 5.67
CA MET A 144 -6.69 1.67 4.94
C MET A 144 -7.92 0.87 5.33
N GLU A 145 -8.60 0.31 4.33
CA GLU A 145 -9.64 -0.69 4.48
C GLU A 145 -9.18 -1.96 3.76
N ALA A 146 -9.38 -3.09 4.41
CA ALA A 146 -9.07 -4.41 3.87
C ALA A 146 -10.27 -5.33 4.03
N SER A 147 -10.51 -6.17 3.03
CA SER A 147 -11.47 -7.27 3.17
C SER A 147 -10.92 -8.53 2.53
N ALA A 148 -11.07 -9.64 3.22
CA ALA A 148 -10.69 -10.95 2.74
C ALA A 148 -11.88 -11.89 2.88
N ASP A 149 -12.11 -12.67 1.83
CA ASP A 149 -13.03 -13.79 1.88
C ASP A 149 -12.22 -15.03 2.30
N LYS A 150 -12.80 -15.86 3.18
CA LYS A 150 -12.26 -17.14 3.64
C LYS A 150 -10.86 -17.03 4.26
N ALA A 151 -10.80 -16.63 5.52
CA ALA A 151 -9.58 -16.62 6.30
C ALA A 151 -9.63 -17.69 7.40
N SER A 152 -8.50 -18.29 7.73
CA SER A 152 -8.36 -19.22 8.85
C SER A 152 -7.22 -18.79 9.75
N ILE A 153 -7.46 -18.80 11.05
CA ILE A 153 -6.46 -18.47 12.07
C ILE A 153 -6.21 -19.72 12.89
N ASP A 154 -4.96 -20.16 12.96
CA ASP A 154 -4.55 -21.26 13.81
C ASP A 154 -4.44 -20.80 15.25
N THR A 155 -5.25 -21.40 16.13
CA THR A 155 -5.26 -21.08 17.55
C THR A 155 -5.00 -22.32 18.40
N PRO A 156 -4.60 -22.15 19.68
CA PRO A 156 -4.42 -23.28 20.59
C PRO A 156 -5.68 -24.15 20.76
N MET A 157 -6.86 -23.65 20.40
CA MET A 157 -8.14 -24.37 20.45
C MET A 157 -8.50 -25.07 19.13
N GLY A 158 -7.65 -24.96 18.10
CA GLY A 158 -7.90 -25.45 16.74
C GLY A 158 -7.99 -24.32 15.69
N PRO A 159 -8.04 -24.68 14.40
CA PRO A 159 -8.20 -23.72 13.31
C PRO A 159 -9.58 -23.06 13.38
N MET A 160 -9.61 -21.73 13.39
CA MET A 160 -10.84 -20.94 13.33
C MET A 160 -10.99 -20.34 11.94
N ALA A 161 -12.01 -20.80 11.21
CA ALA A 161 -12.34 -20.31 9.88
C ALA A 161 -13.40 -19.20 9.92
N PHE A 162 -13.22 -18.20 9.06
CA PHE A 162 -14.07 -17.02 8.89
C PHE A 162 -14.41 -16.91 7.40
N GLU A 163 -15.69 -16.79 7.03
CA GLU A 163 -16.07 -16.61 5.62
C GLU A 163 -15.73 -15.20 5.14
N LYS A 164 -15.83 -14.21 6.04
CA LYS A 164 -15.47 -12.82 5.71
C LYS A 164 -14.82 -12.10 6.86
N ILE A 165 -13.66 -11.50 6.60
CA ILE A 165 -12.97 -10.60 7.53
C ILE A 165 -12.87 -9.21 6.89
N THR A 166 -13.25 -8.19 7.66
CA THR A 166 -13.05 -6.78 7.29
C THR A 166 -12.17 -6.10 8.32
N ALA A 167 -11.22 -5.28 7.86
CA ALA A 167 -10.36 -4.48 8.71
C ALA A 167 -10.34 -3.03 8.23
N ALA A 168 -10.30 -2.10 9.17
CA ALA A 168 -10.08 -0.68 8.90
C ALA A 168 -9.04 -0.16 9.89
N ALA A 169 -8.05 0.55 9.35
CA ALA A 169 -6.95 1.11 10.12
C ALA A 169 -6.65 2.55 9.68
N GLN A 170 -6.19 3.35 10.62
CA GLN A 170 -5.72 4.71 10.38
C GLN A 170 -4.33 4.87 10.98
N LYS A 171 -3.39 5.42 10.21
CA LYS A 171 -2.07 5.79 10.70
C LYS A 171 -1.98 7.29 10.81
N GLU A 172 -1.49 7.76 11.94
CA GLU A 172 -1.08 9.14 12.17
C GLU A 172 0.30 9.12 12.82
N LYS A 173 1.30 9.72 12.14
CA LYS A 173 2.70 9.70 12.57
C LYS A 173 3.19 8.27 12.84
N ASN A 174 3.46 7.92 14.10
CA ASN A 174 3.94 6.63 14.58
C ASN A 174 2.85 5.79 15.26
N LYS A 175 1.58 6.16 15.14
CA LYS A 175 0.46 5.43 15.71
C LYS A 175 -0.41 4.86 14.59
N ILE A 176 -0.72 3.57 14.65
CA ILE A 176 -1.71 2.90 13.81
C ILE A 176 -2.89 2.55 14.70
N THR A 177 -4.05 3.13 14.45
CA THR A 177 -5.32 2.82 15.13
C THR A 177 -6.09 1.83 14.27
N LEU A 178 -6.29 0.61 14.78
CA LEU A 178 -7.23 -0.35 14.23
C LEU A 178 -8.65 0.05 14.66
N THR A 179 -9.41 0.66 13.76
CA THR A 179 -10.77 1.14 14.03
C THR A 179 -11.80 0.03 13.94
N LYS A 180 -11.52 -1.00 13.14
CA LYS A 180 -12.34 -2.19 12.99
C LYS A 180 -11.48 -3.38 12.58
N LEU A 181 -11.70 -4.53 13.19
CA LEU A 181 -11.36 -5.84 12.65
C LEU A 181 -12.50 -6.77 13.02
N ALA A 182 -13.30 -7.16 12.05
CA ALA A 182 -14.54 -7.88 12.30
C ALA A 182 -14.81 -9.00 11.32
N SER A 183 -15.52 -10.01 11.84
CA SER A 183 -16.11 -11.14 11.10
C SER A 183 -17.60 -11.20 11.38
N GLU A 184 -18.41 -11.54 10.37
CA GLU A 184 -19.88 -11.55 10.44
C GLU A 184 -20.48 -12.95 10.67
N ASP A 185 -19.68 -14.01 10.66
CA ASP A 185 -20.16 -15.40 10.65
C ASP A 185 -20.37 -16.00 12.05
N SER A 186 -20.45 -17.34 12.13
CA SER A 186 -20.62 -18.12 13.37
C SER A 186 -19.56 -17.84 14.43
N MET A 187 -18.42 -17.28 14.03
CA MET A 187 -17.40 -16.73 14.91
C MET A 187 -17.34 -15.21 14.69
N LYS A 188 -18.17 -14.48 15.44
CA LYS A 188 -18.18 -13.02 15.41
C LYS A 188 -16.91 -12.52 16.08
N LEU A 189 -16.12 -11.76 15.33
CA LEU A 189 -14.95 -11.07 15.84
C LEU A 189 -15.26 -9.57 15.82
N ASP A 190 -14.90 -8.83 16.86
CA ASP A 190 -14.85 -7.37 16.86
C ASP A 190 -13.66 -6.93 17.69
N LEU A 191 -12.59 -6.51 17.03
CA LEU A 191 -11.36 -6.03 17.65
C LEU A 191 -11.06 -4.60 17.23
N LYS A 192 -10.60 -3.80 18.19
CA LYS A 192 -10.15 -2.42 18.01
C LYS A 192 -8.94 -2.14 18.88
N GLY A 193 -8.11 -1.20 18.47
CA GLY A 193 -6.97 -0.81 19.29
C GLY A 193 -5.91 -0.05 18.55
N GLU A 194 -4.70 -0.10 19.09
CA GLU A 194 -3.61 0.76 18.65
C GLU A 194 -2.29 0.00 18.61
N ILE A 195 -1.47 0.34 17.62
CA ILE A 195 -0.08 -0.08 17.48
C ILE A 195 0.77 1.18 17.47
N ARG A 196 1.64 1.34 18.46
CA ARG A 196 2.67 2.39 18.48
C ARG A 196 3.91 1.85 17.79
N VAL A 197 4.11 2.31 16.55
CA VAL A 197 5.18 1.88 15.66
C VAL A 197 6.51 2.49 16.12
N ASN A 198 7.50 1.63 16.33
CA ASN A 198 8.88 2.04 16.48
C ASN A 198 9.57 2.01 15.12
N ASN A 199 9.68 3.18 14.47
CA ASN A 199 10.26 3.29 13.12
C ASN A 199 11.75 2.89 13.02
N ARG A 200 12.47 2.74 14.15
CA ARG A 200 13.86 2.25 14.14
C ARG A 200 13.95 0.75 14.34
N THR A 201 12.95 0.15 14.97
CA THR A 201 12.97 -1.23 15.44
C THR A 201 11.52 -1.74 15.42
N PRO A 202 10.95 -2.02 14.23
CA PRO A 202 9.53 -2.32 14.06
C PRO A 202 9.03 -3.48 14.94
N GLU A 203 9.88 -4.46 15.22
CA GLU A 203 9.63 -5.59 16.10
C GLU A 203 9.37 -5.19 17.56
N LYS A 204 9.89 -4.02 17.99
CA LYS A 204 9.64 -3.44 19.32
C LYS A 204 8.43 -2.51 19.36
N SER A 205 7.61 -2.47 18.30
CA SER A 205 6.36 -1.71 18.30
C SER A 205 5.43 -2.24 19.38
N VAL A 206 4.70 -1.35 20.06
CA VAL A 206 3.80 -1.74 21.16
C VAL A 206 2.39 -1.92 20.62
N VAL A 207 1.82 -3.09 20.83
CA VAL A 207 0.47 -3.47 20.39
C VAL A 207 -0.47 -3.46 21.61
N SER A 208 -1.64 -2.85 21.44
CA SER A 208 -2.75 -2.92 22.39
C SER A 208 -4.06 -2.99 21.63
N ILE A 209 -4.53 -4.20 21.40
CA ILE A 209 -5.79 -4.50 20.71
C ILE A 209 -6.72 -5.19 21.69
N THR A 210 -7.98 -4.78 21.72
CA THR A 210 -8.99 -5.33 22.60
C THR A 210 -10.29 -5.51 21.85
N GLY A 211 -11.10 -6.45 22.31
CA GLY A 211 -12.43 -6.61 21.79
C GLY A 211 -13.03 -7.94 22.21
N THR A 212 -13.88 -8.49 21.37
CA THR A 212 -14.64 -9.70 21.67
C THR A 212 -14.58 -10.68 20.53
N PHE A 213 -14.63 -11.96 20.88
CA PHE A 213 -14.93 -13.03 19.93
C PHE A 213 -16.07 -13.90 20.48
N ASP A 214 -16.95 -14.35 19.61
CA ASP A 214 -17.98 -15.33 19.92
C ASP A 214 -17.49 -16.73 19.53
N LEU A 215 -17.50 -17.65 20.49
CA LEU A 215 -17.19 -19.05 20.26
C LEU A 215 -18.35 -19.91 20.78
N MET A 216 -19.05 -20.60 19.88
CA MET A 216 -20.16 -21.50 20.22
C MET A 216 -21.27 -20.81 21.05
N GLY A 217 -21.57 -19.55 20.78
CA GLY A 217 -22.60 -18.77 21.47
C GLY A 217 -22.16 -18.17 22.80
N GLN A 218 -20.86 -18.22 23.12
CA GLN A 218 -20.27 -17.51 24.25
C GLN A 218 -19.36 -16.38 23.76
N THR A 219 -19.75 -15.14 24.06
CA THR A 219 -18.89 -13.98 23.88
C THR A 219 -17.79 -13.96 24.95
N LYS A 220 -16.52 -13.97 24.51
CA LYS A 220 -15.34 -13.81 25.35
C LYS A 220 -14.62 -12.52 25.01
N LYS A 221 -13.98 -11.91 26.01
CA LYS A 221 -13.15 -10.73 25.81
C LYS A 221 -11.74 -11.17 25.42
N LEU A 222 -11.24 -10.64 24.30
CA LEU A 222 -9.85 -10.82 23.87
C LEU A 222 -9.08 -9.53 24.10
N VAL A 223 -7.90 -9.66 24.69
CA VAL A 223 -6.92 -8.59 24.85
C VAL A 223 -5.58 -9.08 24.33
N LEU A 224 -5.07 -8.42 23.29
CA LEU A 224 -3.75 -8.62 22.70
C LEU A 224 -2.88 -7.44 23.10
N GLN A 225 -1.96 -7.67 24.03
CA GLN A 225 -1.05 -6.62 24.52
C GLN A 225 0.39 -7.12 24.53
N GLY A 226 1.33 -6.24 24.20
CA GLY A 226 2.75 -6.56 24.24
C GLY A 226 3.54 -5.81 23.18
N ARG A 227 4.72 -6.36 22.87
CA ARG A 227 5.53 -5.89 21.74
C ARG A 227 5.21 -6.74 20.51
N ALA A 228 5.44 -6.23 19.31
CA ALA A 228 5.12 -6.97 18.08
C ALA A 228 5.89 -8.30 17.98
N ASP A 229 7.10 -8.39 18.54
CA ASP A 229 7.89 -9.62 18.67
C ASP A 229 7.40 -10.57 19.78
N ASN A 230 6.58 -10.10 20.72
CA ASN A 230 6.07 -10.87 21.84
C ASN A 230 4.69 -10.35 22.29
N ILE A 231 3.67 -10.64 21.48
CA ILE A 231 2.28 -10.31 21.79
C ILE A 231 1.71 -11.41 22.70
N THR A 232 1.23 -11.01 23.87
CA THR A 232 0.58 -11.94 24.80
C THR A 232 -0.94 -11.83 24.65
N PRO A 233 -1.61 -12.89 24.13
CA PRO A 233 -3.07 -12.93 24.15
C PRO A 233 -3.56 -13.25 25.57
N SER A 234 -4.63 -12.57 25.99
CA SER A 234 -5.39 -12.95 27.19
C SER A 234 -6.87 -12.99 26.87
N ILE A 235 -7.52 -14.05 27.32
CA ILE A 235 -8.95 -14.30 27.14
C ILE A 235 -9.60 -14.22 28.52
N ARG A 236 -10.63 -13.40 28.65
CA ARG A 236 -11.42 -13.22 29.89
C ARG A 236 -12.90 -13.42 29.62
#